data_AF-A0A6S6NZU6-F1
#
_entry.id   AF-A0A6S6NZU6-F1
#
_cell.length_a   1.000
_cell.length_b   1.000
_cell.length_c   1.000
_cell.angle_alpha   90.00
_cell.angle_beta   90.00
_cell.angle_gamma   90.00
#
_symmetry.space_group_name_H-M   'P 1'
#
loop_
_entity.id
_entity.type
_entity.pdbx_description
1 polymer ?
#
loop_
_entity_poly.entity_id
_entity_poly.type
_entity_poly.pdbx_seq_one_letter_code
_entity_poly.pdbx_strand_id
1 'polypeptide(L)'
;MIRALAVVNNHISLNMLLADLGARGIAPNETFIIGTRQMDLPDNLGGKLDYPGKHEMGVLGQRRFIGFYRHATRILNRQLASPALQHLYVINNDNLLTSHLLETALRDGREVTVVVEGLMNFLDSGVHNLDSWRLKIKPVLTRLLGLRYVTPVGHQSGAFHPAVRRVVSFSRDGLRAPPEKVVLRRWPIEAAPSLPPDPDVGLVVHTALARFMSEAQYRVFAEGYANWISAQNFRRLYTKPHPRSEDPLLESLLPPHEVINDDRPIEDMAGDIAAGVVVGPGTTPLVTLKLMRPELRCIDFGADYYVPIVYQGGIGATPLFEAAGVERVPFTEGAN
;
A
#
# COMPACT_ATOMS: atom_id res chain seq x y z
N MET A 1 -13.92 -22.50 -14.03
CA MET A 1 -15.10 -21.84 -13.41
C MET A 1 -14.58 -20.89 -12.36
N ILE A 2 -15.08 -19.66 -12.26
CA ILE A 2 -14.57 -18.68 -11.28
C ILE A 2 -15.23 -18.91 -9.92
N ARG A 3 -14.40 -19.11 -8.88
CA ARG A 3 -14.79 -19.29 -7.48
C ARG A 3 -14.39 -18.12 -6.58
N ALA A 4 -13.38 -17.34 -6.99
CA ALA A 4 -12.91 -16.17 -6.27
C ALA A 4 -12.86 -14.93 -7.16
N LEU A 5 -13.28 -13.80 -6.60
CA LEU A 5 -13.23 -12.48 -7.24
C LEU A 5 -12.52 -11.51 -6.31
N ALA A 6 -11.48 -10.85 -6.83
CA ALA A 6 -10.66 -9.95 -6.03
C ALA A 6 -10.50 -8.59 -6.69
N VAL A 7 -10.44 -7.55 -5.84
CA VAL A 7 -9.99 -6.21 -6.22
C VAL A 7 -8.75 -5.88 -5.43
N VAL A 8 -7.63 -5.65 -6.12
CA VAL A 8 -6.30 -5.36 -5.54
C VAL A 8 -5.76 -4.03 -6.05
N ASN A 9 -4.84 -3.39 -5.32
CA ASN A 9 -4.23 -2.12 -5.73
C ASN A 9 -2.70 -2.09 -5.67
N ASN A 10 -2.03 -3.10 -5.15
CA ASN A 10 -0.58 -3.17 -5.14
C ASN A 10 -0.08 -4.61 -4.91
N HIS A 11 1.24 -4.79 -5.05
CA HIS A 11 1.92 -6.07 -4.86
C HIS A 11 1.70 -6.65 -3.45
N ILE A 12 1.58 -5.81 -2.41
CA ILE A 12 1.26 -6.24 -1.04
C ILE A 12 -0.08 -6.97 -0.98
N SER A 13 -1.14 -6.32 -1.45
CA SER A 13 -2.48 -6.90 -1.48
C SER A 13 -2.57 -8.13 -2.39
N LEU A 14 -1.83 -8.14 -3.50
CA LEU A 14 -1.76 -9.28 -4.41
C LEU A 14 -1.08 -10.49 -3.74
N ASN A 15 0.05 -10.29 -3.08
CA ASN A 15 0.78 -11.35 -2.37
C ASN A 15 -0.07 -11.95 -1.23
N MET A 16 -0.75 -11.11 -0.46
CA MET A 16 -1.66 -11.56 0.60
C MET A 16 -2.87 -12.31 0.06
N LEU A 17 -3.43 -11.86 -1.06
CA LEU A 17 -4.49 -12.57 -1.77
C LEU A 17 -4.03 -13.95 -2.23
N LEU A 18 -2.91 -14.04 -2.96
CA LEU A 18 -2.41 -15.29 -3.51
C LEU A 18 -2.08 -16.30 -2.40
N ALA A 19 -1.48 -15.84 -1.29
CA ALA A 19 -1.22 -16.68 -0.13
C ALA A 19 -2.51 -17.22 0.52
N ASP A 20 -3.57 -16.41 0.64
CA ASP A 20 -4.85 -16.90 1.18
C ASP A 20 -5.61 -17.81 0.21
N LEU A 21 -5.57 -17.54 -1.10
CA LEU A 21 -6.16 -18.42 -2.12
C LEU A 21 -5.50 -19.81 -2.10
N GLY A 22 -4.17 -19.86 -2.07
CA GLY A 22 -3.41 -21.11 -1.96
C GLY A 22 -3.76 -21.89 -0.69
N ALA A 23 -3.84 -21.20 0.46
CA ALA A 23 -4.24 -21.83 1.73
C ALA A 23 -5.69 -22.36 1.73
N ARG A 24 -6.55 -21.85 0.84
CA ARG A 24 -7.93 -22.31 0.64
C ARG A 24 -8.06 -23.36 -0.47
N GLY A 25 -6.97 -23.72 -1.14
CA GLY A 25 -7.01 -24.64 -2.28
C GLY A 25 -7.77 -24.09 -3.48
N ILE A 26 -7.79 -22.77 -3.66
CA ILE A 26 -8.40 -22.12 -4.83
C ILE A 26 -7.31 -21.91 -5.86
N ALA A 27 -7.45 -22.54 -7.02
CA ALA A 27 -6.45 -22.46 -8.07
C ALA A 27 -6.48 -21.07 -8.77
N PRO A 28 -5.34 -20.59 -9.31
CA PRO A 28 -5.30 -19.34 -10.07
C PRO A 28 -6.32 -19.29 -11.22
N ASN A 29 -6.50 -20.39 -11.95
CA ASN A 29 -7.47 -20.51 -13.04
C ASN A 29 -8.95 -20.49 -12.59
N GLU A 30 -9.22 -20.51 -11.28
CA GLU A 30 -10.53 -20.34 -10.66
C GLU A 30 -10.72 -18.91 -10.09
N THR A 31 -9.76 -18.01 -10.33
CA THR A 31 -9.75 -16.67 -9.74
C THR A 31 -9.87 -15.59 -10.82
N PHE A 32 -10.69 -14.57 -10.55
CA PHE A 32 -10.72 -13.34 -11.32
C PHE A 32 -10.17 -12.17 -10.51
N ILE A 33 -9.19 -11.45 -11.03
CA ILE A 33 -8.58 -10.30 -10.34
C ILE A 33 -8.80 -9.00 -11.14
N ILE A 34 -9.23 -7.95 -10.45
CA ILE A 34 -9.29 -6.59 -10.98
C ILE A 34 -8.20 -5.74 -10.30
N GLY A 35 -7.23 -5.29 -11.08
CA GLY A 35 -6.20 -4.35 -10.64
C GLY A 35 -6.74 -2.92 -10.65
N THR A 36 -6.64 -2.21 -9.53
CA THR A 36 -7.05 -0.79 -9.41
C THR A 36 -5.87 0.18 -9.41
N ARG A 37 -4.68 -0.34 -9.63
CA ARG A 37 -3.45 0.38 -10.00
C ARG A 37 -2.67 -0.50 -10.98
N GLN A 38 -1.73 0.11 -11.69
CA GLN A 38 -0.80 -0.63 -12.54
C GLN A 38 0.06 -1.57 -11.68
N MET A 39 0.03 -2.86 -12.01
CA MET A 39 0.82 -3.94 -11.42
C MET A 39 0.77 -5.15 -12.36
N ASP A 40 1.72 -6.06 -12.23
CA ASP A 40 1.74 -7.29 -13.03
C ASP A 40 0.86 -8.36 -12.40
N LEU A 41 -0.29 -8.60 -13.02
CA LEU A 41 -1.22 -9.65 -12.60
C LEU A 41 -0.86 -11.00 -13.26
N PRO A 42 -0.87 -12.14 -12.53
CA PRO A 42 -0.47 -13.43 -13.06
C PRO A 42 -1.25 -13.85 -14.32
N ASP A 43 -0.55 -14.47 -15.28
CA ASP A 43 -1.16 -14.90 -16.55
C ASP A 43 -1.99 -16.18 -16.45
N ASN A 44 -1.78 -16.97 -15.39
CA ASN A 44 -2.50 -18.22 -15.15
C ASN A 44 -3.87 -18.03 -14.46
N LEU A 45 -4.35 -16.79 -14.35
CA LEU A 45 -5.65 -16.48 -13.77
C LEU A 45 -6.81 -16.93 -14.66
N GLY A 46 -7.95 -17.27 -14.04
CA GLY A 46 -9.19 -17.55 -14.75
C GLY A 46 -9.75 -16.32 -15.48
N GLY A 47 -9.34 -15.13 -15.03
CA GLY A 47 -9.44 -13.88 -15.77
C GLY A 47 -8.79 -12.73 -15.01
N LYS A 48 -8.41 -11.69 -15.74
CA LYS A 48 -7.85 -10.47 -15.16
C LYS A 48 -8.37 -9.23 -15.87
N LEU A 49 -8.44 -8.13 -15.13
CA LEU A 49 -8.66 -6.80 -15.70
C LEU A 49 -7.57 -5.85 -15.19
N ASP A 50 -6.66 -5.51 -16.10
CA ASP A 50 -5.53 -4.63 -15.81
C ASP A 50 -5.95 -3.16 -15.76
N TYR A 51 -5.30 -2.42 -14.88
CA TYR A 51 -5.53 -0.99 -14.75
C TYR A 51 -4.92 -0.24 -15.95
N PRO A 52 -5.62 0.76 -16.53
CA PRO A 52 -5.18 1.45 -17.74
C PRO A 52 -3.93 2.35 -17.58
N GLY A 53 -3.11 2.22 -16.53
CA GLY A 53 -1.90 3.03 -16.33
C GLY A 53 -2.13 4.33 -15.54
N LYS A 54 -1.17 5.26 -15.58
CA LYS A 54 -1.17 6.49 -14.77
C LYS A 54 -2.36 7.39 -15.11
N HIS A 55 -2.90 8.06 -14.08
CA HIS A 55 -4.01 9.00 -14.24
C HIS A 55 -3.57 10.22 -15.05
N GLU A 56 -4.13 10.35 -16.26
CA GLU A 56 -4.05 11.56 -17.07
C GLU A 56 -5.27 12.46 -16.77
N MET A 57 -5.01 13.72 -16.41
CA MET A 57 -6.06 14.70 -16.11
C MET A 57 -6.82 15.19 -17.35
N GLY A 58 -6.34 14.87 -18.56
CA GLY A 58 -6.98 15.22 -19.82
C GLY A 58 -8.26 14.41 -20.11
N VAL A 59 -9.11 14.92 -21.01
CA VAL A 59 -10.40 14.32 -21.38
C VAL A 59 -10.27 12.88 -21.87
N LEU A 60 -9.22 12.59 -22.67
CA LEU A 60 -8.94 11.24 -23.17
C LEU A 60 -8.55 10.28 -22.02
N GLY A 61 -7.71 10.76 -21.10
CA GLY A 61 -7.36 10.05 -19.87
C GLY A 61 -8.60 9.69 -19.06
N GLN A 62 -9.46 10.67 -18.76
CA GLN A 62 -10.71 10.46 -18.03
C GLN A 62 -11.65 9.46 -18.74
N ARG A 63 -11.76 9.51 -20.07
CA ARG A 63 -12.54 8.54 -20.85
C ARG A 63 -12.00 7.12 -20.68
N ARG A 64 -10.68 6.93 -20.68
CA ARG A 64 -10.04 5.63 -20.46
C ARG A 64 -10.37 5.06 -19.08
N PHE A 65 -10.32 5.88 -18.03
CA PHE A 65 -10.70 5.46 -16.67
C PHE A 65 -12.19 5.13 -16.55
N ILE A 66 -13.09 5.96 -17.11
CA ILE A 66 -14.52 5.66 -17.13
C ILE A 66 -14.78 4.35 -17.88
N GLY A 67 -14.09 4.13 -19.00
CA GLY A 67 -14.16 2.88 -19.76
C GLY A 67 -13.73 1.66 -18.94
N PHE A 68 -12.61 1.76 -18.23
CA PHE A 68 -12.14 0.74 -17.29
C PHE A 68 -13.20 0.42 -16.24
N TYR A 69 -13.73 1.43 -15.53
CA TYR A 69 -14.73 1.20 -14.49
C TYR A 69 -16.02 0.61 -15.05
N ARG A 70 -16.48 1.02 -16.24
CA ARG A 70 -17.63 0.39 -16.93
C ARG A 70 -17.38 -1.08 -17.27
N HIS A 71 -16.15 -1.42 -17.67
CA HIS A 71 -15.78 -2.81 -17.94
C HIS A 71 -15.73 -3.62 -16.64
N ALA A 72 -15.08 -3.07 -15.61
CA ALA A 72 -15.03 -3.66 -14.28
C ALA A 72 -16.44 -3.93 -13.73
N THR A 73 -17.36 -2.97 -13.80
CA THR A 73 -18.76 -3.17 -13.37
C THR A 73 -19.43 -4.33 -14.11
N ARG A 74 -19.28 -4.41 -15.44
CA ARG A 74 -19.88 -5.51 -16.23
C ARG A 74 -19.33 -6.87 -15.81
N ILE A 75 -18.03 -6.95 -15.56
CA ILE A 75 -17.38 -8.16 -15.05
C ILE A 75 -17.91 -8.48 -13.64
N LEU A 76 -17.91 -7.53 -12.72
CA LEU A 76 -18.41 -7.70 -11.35
C LEU A 76 -19.84 -8.25 -11.37
N ASN A 77 -20.75 -7.62 -12.09
CA ASN A 77 -22.14 -8.06 -12.19
C ASN A 77 -22.26 -9.49 -12.75
N ARG A 78 -21.47 -9.83 -13.77
CA ARG A 78 -21.45 -11.18 -14.34
C ARG A 78 -20.95 -12.21 -13.33
N GLN A 79 -19.86 -11.92 -12.62
CA GLN A 79 -19.30 -12.86 -11.65
C GLN A 79 -20.19 -13.00 -10.40
N LEU A 80 -20.77 -11.90 -9.92
CA LEU A 80 -21.69 -11.89 -8.78
C LEU A 80 -22.98 -12.66 -9.05
N ALA A 81 -23.43 -12.70 -10.30
CA ALA A 81 -24.57 -13.53 -10.72
C ALA A 81 -24.23 -15.04 -10.76
N SER A 82 -22.96 -15.42 -10.72
CA SER A 82 -22.55 -16.82 -10.78
C SER A 82 -22.78 -17.52 -9.42
N PRO A 83 -23.46 -18.67 -9.39
CA PRO A 83 -23.61 -19.47 -8.16
C PRO A 83 -22.29 -20.11 -7.73
N ALA A 84 -21.31 -20.20 -8.64
CA ALA A 84 -19.99 -20.76 -8.35
C ALA A 84 -19.09 -19.82 -7.54
N LEU A 85 -19.38 -18.52 -7.55
CA LEU A 85 -18.58 -17.53 -6.85
C LEU A 85 -18.80 -17.65 -5.34
N GLN A 86 -17.77 -18.07 -4.62
CA GLN A 86 -17.82 -18.33 -3.18
C GLN A 86 -17.05 -17.29 -2.37
N HIS A 87 -16.04 -16.65 -2.97
CA HIS A 87 -15.10 -15.80 -2.25
C HIS A 87 -14.97 -14.42 -2.88
N LEU A 88 -15.15 -13.39 -2.05
CA LEU A 88 -14.96 -11.99 -2.43
C LEU A 88 -13.80 -11.40 -1.65
N TYR A 89 -12.87 -10.77 -2.37
CA TYR A 89 -11.68 -10.13 -1.79
C TYR A 89 -11.65 -8.64 -2.12
N VAL A 90 -11.39 -7.83 -1.10
CA VAL A 90 -11.26 -6.37 -1.21
C VAL A 90 -10.05 -5.87 -0.43
N ILE A 91 -9.54 -4.71 -0.78
CA ILE A 91 -8.35 -4.09 -0.15
C ILE A 91 -8.70 -3.04 0.92
N ASN A 92 -9.80 -2.33 0.71
CA ASN A 92 -10.27 -1.22 1.55
C ASN A 92 -11.75 -0.96 1.26
N ASN A 93 -12.41 -0.08 2.02
CA ASN A 93 -13.80 0.32 1.75
C ASN A 93 -13.92 1.64 0.96
N ASP A 94 -12.81 2.28 0.62
CA ASP A 94 -12.79 3.58 -0.07
C ASP A 94 -12.85 3.44 -1.60
N ASN A 95 -12.30 2.38 -2.19
CA ASN A 95 -12.35 2.18 -3.65
C ASN A 95 -13.80 1.90 -4.12
N LEU A 96 -14.18 2.42 -5.30
CA LEU A 96 -15.55 2.28 -5.82
C LEU A 96 -15.97 0.82 -6.04
N LEU A 97 -15.04 0.00 -6.55
CA LEU A 97 -15.30 -1.40 -6.83
C LEU A 97 -15.36 -2.22 -5.54
N THR A 98 -14.49 -1.91 -4.57
CA THR A 98 -14.49 -2.60 -3.28
C THR A 98 -15.71 -2.26 -2.44
N SER A 99 -16.11 -0.98 -2.40
CA SER A 99 -17.34 -0.54 -1.74
C SER A 99 -18.55 -1.24 -2.36
N HIS A 100 -18.62 -1.34 -3.69
CA HIS A 100 -19.69 -2.08 -4.35
C HIS A 100 -19.73 -3.56 -3.97
N LEU A 101 -18.57 -4.23 -3.88
CA LEU A 101 -18.50 -5.62 -3.44
C LEU A 101 -18.94 -5.79 -1.99
N LEU A 102 -18.52 -4.90 -1.09
CA LEU A 102 -18.92 -4.91 0.32
C LEU A 102 -20.43 -4.76 0.48
N GLU A 103 -21.03 -3.80 -0.21
CA GLU A 103 -22.47 -3.52 -0.14
C GLU A 103 -23.30 -4.65 -0.78
N THR A 104 -22.85 -5.19 -1.91
CA THR A 104 -23.54 -6.33 -2.54
C THR A 104 -23.46 -7.57 -1.66
N ALA A 105 -22.29 -7.84 -1.07
CA ALA A 105 -22.11 -8.98 -0.18
C ALA A 105 -22.95 -8.87 1.10
N LEU A 106 -23.05 -7.66 1.68
CA LEU A 106 -23.91 -7.41 2.84
C LEU A 106 -25.37 -7.75 2.56
N ARG A 107 -25.88 -7.31 1.39
CA ARG A 107 -27.28 -7.55 0.99
C ARG A 107 -27.54 -9.03 0.68
N ASP A 108 -26.61 -9.67 0.00
CA ASP A 108 -26.77 -11.03 -0.50
C ASP A 108 -26.31 -12.09 0.52
N GLY A 109 -25.89 -11.67 1.72
CA GLY A 109 -25.40 -12.56 2.78
C GLY A 109 -24.08 -13.26 2.45
N ARG A 110 -23.30 -12.74 1.50
CA ARG A 110 -22.01 -13.30 1.10
C ARG A 110 -20.89 -12.82 2.02
N GLU A 111 -19.89 -13.65 2.22
CA GLU A 111 -18.73 -13.29 3.01
C GLU A 111 -17.70 -12.50 2.18
N VAL A 112 -17.13 -11.47 2.79
CA VAL A 112 -16.01 -10.72 2.23
C VAL A 112 -14.76 -10.91 3.07
N THR A 113 -13.63 -11.05 2.38
CA THR A 113 -12.29 -11.03 2.96
C THR A 113 -11.62 -9.70 2.60
N VAL A 114 -11.12 -8.99 3.60
CA VAL A 114 -10.21 -7.86 3.37
C VAL A 114 -8.79 -8.41 3.26
N VAL A 115 -8.00 -7.98 2.28
CA VAL A 115 -6.55 -8.21 2.20
C VAL A 115 -5.84 -6.89 2.47
N VAL A 116 -4.81 -6.90 3.32
CA VAL A 116 -4.06 -5.66 3.63
C VAL A 116 -3.35 -5.13 2.39
N GLU A 117 -3.33 -3.81 2.24
CA GLU A 117 -2.66 -3.09 1.14
C GLU A 117 -1.43 -2.30 1.60
N GLY A 118 -1.14 -2.24 2.90
CA GLY A 118 0.04 -1.56 3.44
C GLY A 118 -0.29 -0.77 4.69
N LEU A 119 0.48 0.29 4.95
CA LEU A 119 0.37 1.07 6.20
C LEU A 119 -1.04 1.60 6.48
N MET A 120 -1.87 1.87 5.48
CA MET A 120 -3.26 2.32 5.71
C MET A 120 -4.08 1.33 6.54
N ASN A 121 -3.74 0.04 6.56
CA ASN A 121 -4.40 -0.95 7.42
C ASN A 121 -3.97 -0.87 8.91
N PHE A 122 -2.92 -0.10 9.20
CA PHE A 122 -2.26 0.01 10.51
C PHE A 122 -2.27 1.46 11.05
N LEU A 123 -2.69 2.42 10.24
CA LEU A 123 -2.74 3.84 10.59
C LEU A 123 -4.12 4.25 11.07
N ASP A 124 -4.21 5.20 12.00
CA ASP A 124 -5.48 5.81 12.38
C ASP A 124 -5.98 6.76 11.28
N SER A 125 -6.54 6.20 10.21
CA SER A 125 -7.16 7.01 9.15
C SER A 125 -8.48 7.59 9.66
N GLY A 126 -8.47 8.83 10.14
CA GLY A 126 -9.67 9.59 10.53
C GLY A 126 -10.45 10.17 9.34
N VAL A 127 -11.68 10.62 9.63
CA VAL A 127 -12.63 11.26 8.67
C VAL A 127 -12.07 12.57 8.08
N HIS A 128 -11.10 13.20 8.74
CA HIS A 128 -10.51 14.48 8.31
C HIS A 128 -9.69 14.38 7.01
N ASN A 129 -9.33 13.16 6.58
CA ASN A 129 -8.70 12.91 5.28
C ASN A 129 -9.73 12.71 4.14
N LEU A 130 -11.02 12.95 4.37
CA LEU A 130 -12.04 12.85 3.33
C LEU A 130 -11.98 14.05 2.39
N ASP A 131 -11.16 13.94 1.35
CA ASP A 131 -11.15 14.90 0.25
C ASP A 131 -12.55 15.09 -0.35
N SER A 132 -12.80 16.30 -0.86
CA SER A 132 -14.02 16.67 -1.58
C SER A 132 -14.38 15.67 -2.71
N TRP A 133 -13.37 15.01 -3.28
CA TRP A 133 -13.51 13.89 -4.23
C TRP A 133 -14.40 12.76 -3.69
N ARG A 134 -14.21 12.33 -2.44
CA ARG A 134 -14.94 11.22 -1.81
C ARG A 134 -16.40 11.56 -1.55
N LEU A 135 -16.68 12.81 -1.20
CA LEU A 135 -18.03 13.27 -0.85
C LEU A 135 -18.84 13.71 -2.07
N LYS A 136 -18.20 14.28 -3.10
CA LYS A 136 -18.90 14.86 -4.25
C LYS A 136 -18.80 14.01 -5.50
N ILE A 137 -17.62 13.47 -5.81
CA ILE A 137 -17.36 12.88 -7.13
C ILE A 137 -17.63 11.38 -7.13
N LYS A 138 -17.19 10.64 -6.11
CA LYS A 138 -17.46 9.20 -5.99
C LYS A 138 -18.95 8.86 -6.07
N PRO A 139 -19.88 9.55 -5.37
CA PRO A 139 -21.32 9.28 -5.47
C PRO A 139 -21.92 9.53 -6.86
N VAL A 140 -21.40 10.51 -7.60
CA VAL A 140 -21.85 10.78 -8.98
C VAL A 140 -21.36 9.69 -9.91
N LEU A 141 -20.07 9.34 -9.83
CA LEU A 141 -19.48 8.28 -10.64
C LEU A 141 -20.16 6.93 -10.37
N THR A 142 -20.48 6.61 -9.11
CA THR A 142 -21.13 5.34 -8.79
C THR A 142 -22.52 5.23 -9.38
N ARG A 143 -23.33 6.29 -9.30
CA ARG A 143 -24.63 6.35 -9.98
C ARG A 143 -24.49 6.15 -11.50
N LEU A 144 -23.55 6.85 -12.14
CA LEU A 144 -23.30 6.73 -13.58
C LEU A 144 -22.84 5.33 -14.00
N LEU A 145 -22.15 4.63 -13.10
CA LEU A 145 -21.61 3.30 -13.33
C LEU A 145 -22.53 2.18 -12.85
N GLY A 146 -23.68 2.49 -12.23
CA GLY A 146 -24.55 1.49 -11.61
C GLY A 146 -23.90 0.75 -10.42
N LEU A 147 -22.91 1.36 -9.78
CA LEU A 147 -22.22 0.83 -8.62
C LEU A 147 -22.90 1.28 -7.32
N ARG A 148 -22.63 0.53 -6.25
CA ARG A 148 -23.01 0.90 -4.88
C ARG A 148 -21.80 1.48 -4.20
N TYR A 149 -21.97 2.62 -3.55
CA TYR A 149 -20.91 3.23 -2.76
C TYR A 149 -21.50 3.86 -1.52
N VAL A 150 -20.94 3.46 -0.39
CA VAL A 150 -21.19 4.08 0.90
C VAL A 150 -19.89 4.73 1.33
N THR A 151 -19.95 6.02 1.66
CA THR A 151 -18.79 6.73 2.19
C THR A 151 -18.37 6.05 3.48
N PRO A 152 -17.10 5.59 3.59
CA PRO A 152 -16.60 4.98 4.80
C PRO A 152 -16.81 5.87 6.03
N VAL A 153 -17.35 5.30 7.10
CA VAL A 153 -17.39 5.90 8.42
C VAL A 153 -16.35 5.19 9.29
N GLY A 154 -15.38 5.94 9.82
CA GLY A 154 -14.26 5.39 10.57
C GLY A 154 -13.11 4.91 9.68
N HIS A 155 -12.49 3.78 10.07
CA HIS A 155 -11.25 3.29 9.46
C HIS A 155 -11.42 2.82 8.00
N GLN A 156 -10.51 3.21 7.11
CA GLN A 156 -10.63 3.00 5.66
C GLN A 156 -10.28 1.58 5.19
N SER A 157 -9.69 0.74 6.04
CA SER A 157 -9.39 -0.66 5.69
C SER A 157 -10.62 -1.51 5.34
N GLY A 158 -11.82 -1.10 5.75
CA GLY A 158 -13.03 -1.91 5.63
C GLY A 158 -13.09 -3.12 6.59
N ALA A 159 -12.07 -3.34 7.43
CA ALA A 159 -12.01 -4.48 8.37
C ALA A 159 -13.20 -4.55 9.35
N PHE A 160 -13.75 -3.38 9.69
CA PHE A 160 -14.88 -3.24 10.61
C PHE A 160 -16.24 -3.35 9.91
N HIS A 161 -16.27 -3.50 8.59
CA HIS A 161 -17.52 -3.61 7.86
C HIS A 161 -18.29 -4.89 8.25
N PRO A 162 -19.63 -4.86 8.40
CA PRO A 162 -20.41 -6.01 8.86
C PRO A 162 -20.35 -7.24 7.94
N ALA A 163 -20.16 -7.06 6.63
CA ALA A 163 -20.00 -8.17 5.68
C ALA A 163 -18.61 -8.83 5.73
N VAL A 164 -17.64 -8.17 6.37
CA VAL A 164 -16.27 -8.69 6.47
C VAL A 164 -16.19 -9.69 7.60
N ARG A 165 -15.79 -10.92 7.24
CA ARG A 165 -15.59 -12.03 8.17
C ARG A 165 -14.11 -12.31 8.42
N ARG A 166 -13.24 -11.92 7.48
CA ARG A 166 -11.80 -12.19 7.52
C ARG A 166 -10.99 -10.98 7.09
N VAL A 167 -9.85 -10.79 7.73
CA VAL A 167 -8.83 -9.81 7.38
C VAL A 167 -7.51 -10.56 7.24
N VAL A 168 -7.02 -10.67 6.01
CA VAL A 168 -5.76 -11.34 5.69
C VAL A 168 -4.64 -10.32 5.79
N SER A 169 -3.70 -10.58 6.69
CA SER A 169 -2.56 -9.71 6.97
C SER A 169 -1.26 -10.51 7.13
N PHE A 170 -0.13 -9.84 6.92
CA PHE A 170 1.19 -10.38 7.28
C PHE A 170 1.60 -10.09 8.72
N SER A 171 0.91 -9.16 9.41
CA SER A 171 1.16 -8.84 10.81
C SER A 171 -0.15 -8.57 11.57
N ARG A 172 -0.17 -8.95 12.86
CA ARG A 172 -1.22 -8.56 13.82
C ARG A 172 -0.91 -7.23 14.49
N ASP A 173 0.38 -6.90 14.63
CA ASP A 173 0.84 -5.78 15.43
C ASP A 173 0.48 -4.46 14.77
N GLY A 174 -0.28 -3.63 15.48
CA GLY A 174 -0.80 -2.36 14.98
C GLY A 174 -1.95 -2.50 13.98
N LEU A 175 -2.37 -3.72 13.60
CA LEU A 175 -3.42 -3.90 12.61
C LEU A 175 -4.77 -3.38 13.13
N ARG A 176 -5.40 -2.48 12.37
CA ARG A 176 -6.73 -1.95 12.68
C ARG A 176 -7.82 -2.89 12.16
N ALA A 177 -8.02 -3.98 12.89
CA ALA A 177 -9.05 -4.98 12.62
C ALA A 177 -9.51 -5.69 13.92
N PRO A 178 -10.75 -6.21 13.98
CA PRO A 178 -11.17 -7.08 15.08
C PRO A 178 -10.30 -8.36 15.13
N PRO A 179 -9.64 -8.68 16.27
CA PRO A 179 -8.65 -9.75 16.36
C PRO A 179 -9.15 -11.13 15.91
N GLU A 180 -10.44 -11.41 16.13
CA GLU A 180 -11.11 -12.65 15.76
C GLU A 180 -11.27 -12.83 14.24
N LYS A 181 -11.21 -11.74 13.47
CA LYS A 181 -11.26 -11.78 12.01
C LYS A 181 -9.89 -11.95 11.37
N VAL A 182 -8.80 -11.78 12.14
CA VAL A 182 -7.44 -11.70 11.58
C VAL A 182 -6.91 -13.07 11.23
N VAL A 183 -6.54 -13.22 9.96
CA VAL A 183 -5.91 -14.40 9.39
C VAL A 183 -4.50 -14.02 8.96
N LEU A 184 -3.51 -14.63 9.60
CA LEU A 184 -2.12 -14.39 9.24
C LEU A 184 -1.71 -15.22 8.02
N ARG A 185 -1.03 -14.57 7.10
CA ARG A 185 -0.31 -15.20 5.99
C ARG A 185 1.14 -14.75 6.05
N ARG A 186 2.06 -15.67 5.75
CA ARG A 186 3.47 -15.33 5.70
C ARG A 186 3.68 -14.33 4.57
N TRP A 187 4.41 -13.25 4.84
CA TRP A 187 4.95 -12.43 3.77
C TRP A 187 5.85 -13.30 2.88
N PRO A 188 5.73 -13.26 1.54
CA PRO A 188 6.59 -14.05 0.68
C PRO A 188 8.06 -13.72 0.96
N ILE A 189 8.87 -14.77 1.17
CA ILE A 189 10.32 -14.63 1.28
C ILE A 189 10.86 -14.78 -0.12
N GLU A 190 10.93 -13.66 -0.83
CA GLU A 190 11.63 -13.59 -2.10
C GLU A 190 12.78 -12.62 -1.93
N ALA A 191 13.93 -13.15 -1.54
CA ALA A 191 15.23 -12.71 -2.02
C ALA A 191 16.30 -13.48 -1.25
N ALA A 192 16.83 -14.54 -1.85
CA ALA A 192 18.22 -14.84 -1.54
C ALA A 192 19.02 -13.63 -2.05
N PRO A 193 19.76 -12.91 -1.18
CA PRO A 193 20.58 -11.80 -1.64
C PRO A 193 21.48 -12.25 -2.78
N SER A 194 21.48 -11.52 -3.89
CA SER A 194 22.51 -11.70 -4.92
C SER A 194 23.89 -11.26 -4.41
N LEU A 195 23.92 -10.37 -3.41
CA LEU A 195 25.10 -9.82 -2.76
C LEU A 195 24.88 -9.67 -1.24
N PRO A 196 25.90 -9.89 -0.39
CA PRO A 196 25.80 -9.59 1.03
C PRO A 196 25.54 -8.09 1.25
N PRO A 197 24.77 -7.70 2.27
CA PRO A 197 24.53 -6.29 2.58
C PRO A 197 25.83 -5.59 2.99
N ASP A 198 26.10 -4.42 2.41
CA ASP A 198 27.24 -3.58 2.80
C ASP A 198 26.78 -2.51 3.82
N PRO A 199 27.22 -2.58 5.09
CA PRO A 199 26.78 -1.63 6.13
C PRO A 199 27.23 -0.19 5.86
N ASP A 200 28.24 0.02 5.02
CA ASP A 200 28.74 1.35 4.65
C ASP A 200 27.98 1.94 3.45
N VAL A 201 26.95 1.25 2.94
CA VAL A 201 26.12 1.68 1.82
C VAL A 201 24.69 1.96 2.30
N GLY A 202 24.23 3.18 2.09
CA GLY A 202 22.88 3.63 2.44
C GLY A 202 21.94 3.66 1.23
N LEU A 203 20.66 3.36 1.45
CA LEU A 203 19.57 3.56 0.50
C LEU A 203 18.47 4.42 1.13
N VAL A 204 18.24 5.61 0.59
CA VAL A 204 17.11 6.47 0.93
C VAL A 204 15.91 6.11 0.07
N VAL A 205 14.79 5.77 0.71
CA VAL A 205 13.52 5.49 0.05
C VAL A 205 12.60 6.69 0.21
N HIS A 206 12.36 7.42 -0.88
CA HIS A 206 11.51 8.59 -0.86
C HIS A 206 10.04 8.22 -0.67
N THR A 207 9.30 9.12 -0.02
CA THR A 207 7.85 9.04 0.12
C THR A 207 7.20 10.31 -0.42
N ALA A 208 5.87 10.35 -0.43
CA ALA A 208 5.13 11.55 -0.78
C ALA A 208 4.90 12.49 0.44
N LEU A 209 5.76 12.44 1.46
CA LEU A 209 5.56 13.13 2.74
C LEU A 209 5.30 14.64 2.59
N ALA A 210 6.02 15.28 1.66
CA ALA A 210 5.88 16.70 1.33
C ALA A 210 4.43 17.12 1.01
N ARG A 211 3.59 16.20 0.51
CA ARG A 211 2.19 16.49 0.16
C ARG A 211 1.28 16.63 1.37
N PHE A 212 1.72 16.16 2.53
CA PHE A 212 0.94 16.09 3.76
C PHE A 212 1.40 17.09 4.82
N MET A 213 2.38 17.93 4.49
CA MET A 213 2.93 18.96 5.35
C MET A 213 2.83 20.32 4.68
N SER A 214 2.80 21.39 5.47
CA SER A 214 3.10 22.72 4.92
C SER A 214 4.56 22.79 4.45
N GLU A 215 4.85 23.70 3.53
CA GLU A 215 6.22 23.88 3.01
C GLU A 215 7.24 24.13 4.14
N ALA A 216 6.89 24.97 5.13
CA ALA A 216 7.76 25.28 6.26
C ALA A 216 8.05 24.05 7.13
N GLN A 217 7.02 23.27 7.46
CA GLN A 217 7.19 22.02 8.23
C GLN A 217 8.04 21.01 7.46
N TYR A 218 7.79 20.89 6.16
CA TYR A 218 8.53 19.94 5.34
C TYR A 218 10.00 20.32 5.20
N ARG A 219 10.30 21.62 5.06
CA ARG A 219 11.68 22.11 5.02
C ARG A 219 12.46 21.76 6.29
N VAL A 220 11.89 22.02 7.46
CA VAL A 220 12.48 21.65 8.76
C VAL A 220 12.75 20.14 8.82
N PHE A 221 11.78 19.32 8.39
CA PHE A 221 11.95 17.88 8.34
C PHE A 221 13.08 17.47 7.39
N ALA A 222 13.09 17.99 6.16
CA ALA A 222 14.05 17.63 5.12
C ALA A 222 15.50 18.01 5.50
N GLU A 223 15.69 19.19 6.12
CA GLU A 223 16.99 19.62 6.62
C GLU A 223 17.49 18.71 7.75
N GLY A 224 16.64 18.39 8.73
CA GLY A 224 17.00 17.46 9.81
C GLY A 224 17.31 16.05 9.30
N TYR A 225 16.52 15.55 8.33
CA TYR A 225 16.74 14.27 7.67
C TYR A 225 18.09 14.25 6.94
N ALA A 226 18.37 15.25 6.11
CA ALA A 226 19.60 15.32 5.33
C ALA A 226 20.85 15.45 6.20
N ASN A 227 20.77 16.22 7.30
CA ASN A 227 21.85 16.34 8.28
C ASN A 227 22.14 14.99 8.96
N TRP A 228 21.10 14.26 9.36
CA TRP A 228 21.26 12.95 9.95
C TRP A 228 21.88 11.94 8.98
N ILE A 229 21.46 11.94 7.70
CA ILE A 229 22.04 11.10 6.65
C ILE A 229 23.52 11.42 6.45
N SER A 230 23.87 12.70 6.40
CA SER A 230 25.26 13.14 6.25
C SER A 230 26.14 12.65 7.42
N ALA A 231 25.61 12.69 8.64
CA ALA A 231 26.31 12.23 9.83
C ALA A 231 26.55 10.70 9.86
N GLN A 232 25.83 9.91 9.04
CA GLN A 232 26.07 8.46 8.95
C GLN A 232 27.37 8.11 8.20
N ASN A 233 27.96 9.06 7.45
CA ASN A 233 29.21 8.87 6.70
C ASN A 233 29.21 7.63 5.79
N PHE A 234 28.10 7.35 5.10
CA PHE A 234 28.04 6.25 4.13
C PHE A 234 29.09 6.42 3.04
N ARG A 235 29.81 5.34 2.74
CA ARG A 235 30.78 5.28 1.63
C ARG A 235 30.11 5.48 0.27
N ARG A 236 28.87 4.98 0.12
CA ARG A 236 28.01 5.22 -1.04
C ARG A 236 26.58 5.42 -0.58
N LEU A 237 25.88 6.34 -1.24
CA LEU A 237 24.48 6.62 -0.98
C LEU A 237 23.68 6.43 -2.26
N TYR A 238 22.58 5.70 -2.16
CA TYR A 238 21.59 5.59 -3.23
C TYR A 238 20.29 6.25 -2.80
N THR A 239 19.54 6.78 -3.78
CA THR A 239 18.15 7.22 -3.56
C THR A 239 17.23 6.42 -4.48
N LYS A 240 16.06 6.03 -3.95
CA LYS A 240 14.95 5.46 -4.72
C LYS A 240 13.78 6.44 -4.69
N PRO A 241 13.49 7.11 -5.82
CA PRO A 241 12.38 8.05 -5.89
C PRO A 241 11.02 7.37 -5.68
N HIS A 242 10.07 8.12 -5.12
CA HIS A 242 8.69 7.67 -5.02
C HIS A 242 8.05 7.67 -6.43
N PRO A 243 7.35 6.60 -6.86
CA PRO A 243 6.92 6.40 -8.27
C PRO A 243 5.94 7.45 -8.82
N ARG A 244 5.44 8.34 -7.95
CA ARG A 244 4.43 9.35 -8.27
C ARG A 244 4.70 10.71 -7.64
N SER A 245 5.78 10.87 -6.90
CA SER A 245 6.11 12.13 -6.25
C SER A 245 7.59 12.37 -6.36
N GLU A 246 7.94 13.48 -6.96
CA GLU A 246 9.29 14.02 -6.88
C GLU A 246 9.45 14.74 -5.55
N ASP A 247 10.70 14.89 -5.12
CA ASP A 247 11.07 15.51 -3.86
C ASP A 247 12.35 16.35 -4.02
N PRO A 248 12.28 17.40 -4.86
CA PRO A 248 13.46 18.15 -5.27
C PRO A 248 14.18 18.83 -4.09
N LEU A 249 13.44 19.17 -3.03
CA LEU A 249 14.03 19.77 -1.84
C LEU A 249 14.94 18.77 -1.12
N LEU A 250 14.43 17.58 -0.79
CA LEU A 250 15.24 16.58 -0.09
C LEU A 250 16.42 16.14 -0.95
N GLU A 251 16.20 15.87 -2.24
CA GLU A 251 17.27 15.49 -3.18
C GLU A 251 18.39 16.54 -3.25
N SER A 252 18.06 17.84 -3.16
CA SER A 252 19.05 18.92 -3.17
C SER A 252 19.87 19.04 -1.88
N LEU A 253 19.36 18.49 -0.77
CA LEU A 253 19.98 18.57 0.56
C LEU A 253 20.82 17.33 0.89
N LEU A 254 20.56 16.18 0.25
CA LEU A 254 21.29 14.94 0.50
C LEU A 254 22.77 15.03 0.05
N PRO A 255 23.69 14.29 0.71
CA PRO A 255 25.06 14.10 0.21
C PRO A 255 25.10 13.57 -1.23
N PRO A 256 26.27 13.62 -1.91
CA PRO A 256 26.43 13.02 -3.22
C PRO A 256 25.93 11.58 -3.26
N HIS A 257 25.02 11.28 -4.19
CA HIS A 257 24.32 10.01 -4.26
C HIS A 257 24.03 9.59 -5.71
N GLU A 258 23.68 8.31 -5.86
CA GLU A 258 23.25 7.72 -7.14
C GLU A 258 21.75 7.44 -7.10
N VAL A 259 21.01 7.95 -8.08
CA VAL A 259 19.56 7.73 -8.18
C VAL A 259 19.29 6.38 -8.86
N ILE A 260 18.55 5.50 -8.18
CA ILE A 260 18.09 4.23 -8.75
C ILE A 260 16.82 4.48 -9.58
N ASN A 261 17.03 4.65 -10.89
CA ASN A 261 15.97 4.79 -11.90
C ASN A 261 15.44 3.41 -12.34
N ASP A 262 14.91 2.64 -11.39
CA ASP A 262 14.22 1.37 -11.62
C ASP A 262 12.73 1.55 -11.33
N ASP A 263 11.85 1.14 -12.25
CA ASP A 263 10.39 1.25 -12.08
C ASP A 263 9.80 0.12 -11.25
N ARG A 264 10.58 -0.93 -10.94
CA ARG A 264 10.16 -2.04 -10.08
C ARG A 264 9.84 -1.55 -8.66
N PRO A 265 8.85 -2.17 -7.99
CA PRO A 265 8.70 -2.08 -6.54
C PRO A 265 9.99 -2.47 -5.81
N ILE A 266 10.23 -1.87 -4.66
CA ILE A 266 11.43 -2.17 -3.87
C ILE A 266 11.44 -3.61 -3.34
N GLU A 267 10.26 -4.20 -3.15
CA GLU A 267 10.09 -5.61 -2.83
C GLU A 267 10.66 -6.51 -3.93
N ASP A 268 10.42 -6.18 -5.21
CA ASP A 268 10.92 -6.94 -6.36
C ASP A 268 12.42 -6.71 -6.57
N MET A 269 12.97 -5.64 -6.00
CA MET A 269 14.40 -5.32 -5.99
C MET A 269 15.12 -5.91 -4.77
N ALA A 270 14.41 -6.55 -3.82
CA ALA A 270 14.98 -6.91 -2.52
C ALA A 270 16.26 -7.76 -2.61
N GLY A 271 16.41 -8.59 -3.65
CA GLY A 271 17.61 -9.39 -3.90
C GLY A 271 18.78 -8.62 -4.51
N ASP A 272 18.52 -7.47 -5.13
CA ASP A 272 19.49 -6.63 -5.85
C ASP A 272 20.01 -5.47 -4.97
N ILE A 273 19.37 -5.22 -3.82
CA ILE A 273 19.77 -4.15 -2.89
C ILE A 273 21.10 -4.54 -2.23
N ALA A 274 22.16 -3.82 -2.62
CA ALA A 274 23.50 -3.92 -2.02
C ALA A 274 23.64 -3.12 -0.71
N ALA A 275 22.74 -2.16 -0.47
CA ALA A 275 22.76 -1.33 0.74
C ALA A 275 22.46 -2.18 1.99
N GLY A 276 23.30 -2.07 3.02
CA GLY A 276 23.04 -2.66 4.33
C GLY A 276 22.13 -1.82 5.21
N VAL A 277 22.00 -0.53 4.90
CA VAL A 277 21.10 0.40 5.61
C VAL A 277 20.06 0.97 4.64
N VAL A 278 18.79 0.83 4.98
CA VAL A 278 17.66 1.39 4.22
C VAL A 278 16.88 2.34 5.13
N VAL A 279 16.65 3.56 4.67
CA VAL A 279 16.05 4.62 5.49
C VAL A 279 14.96 5.36 4.73
N GLY A 280 13.87 5.69 5.41
CA GLY A 280 12.79 6.50 4.87
C GLY A 280 11.79 6.89 5.96
N PRO A 281 10.94 7.90 5.76
CA PRO A 281 9.92 8.26 6.74
C PRO A 281 8.60 7.53 6.50
N GLY A 282 8.18 6.69 7.44
CA GLY A 282 6.83 6.13 7.51
C GLY A 282 6.39 5.39 6.25
N THR A 283 7.25 4.51 5.71
CA THR A 283 7.02 3.85 4.42
C THR A 283 6.91 2.32 4.56
N THR A 284 5.88 1.73 3.93
CA THR A 284 5.66 0.27 3.93
C THR A 284 6.88 -0.54 3.45
N PRO A 285 7.63 -0.10 2.42
CA PRO A 285 8.94 -0.62 2.05
C PRO A 285 9.88 -1.04 3.18
N LEU A 286 10.00 -0.27 4.27
CA LEU A 286 10.91 -0.62 5.36
C LEU A 286 10.46 -1.91 6.05
N VAL A 287 9.15 -2.09 6.22
CA VAL A 287 8.57 -3.28 6.83
C VAL A 287 8.71 -4.48 5.89
N THR A 288 8.34 -4.33 4.62
CA THR A 288 8.38 -5.43 3.65
C THR A 288 9.80 -5.89 3.38
N LEU A 289 10.75 -4.96 3.22
CA LEU A 289 12.17 -5.29 3.09
C LEU A 289 12.70 -5.99 4.34
N LYS A 290 12.39 -5.49 5.53
CA LYS A 290 12.86 -6.13 6.77
C LYS A 290 12.33 -7.55 6.94
N LEU A 291 11.10 -7.83 6.50
CA LEU A 291 10.52 -9.17 6.47
C LEU A 291 11.18 -10.08 5.41
N MET A 292 11.62 -9.53 4.27
CA MET A 292 12.25 -10.28 3.18
C MET A 292 13.76 -10.48 3.37
N ARG A 293 14.43 -9.50 3.98
CA ARG A 293 15.87 -9.41 4.20
C ARG A 293 16.14 -9.01 5.67
N PRO A 294 15.96 -9.92 6.65
CA PRO A 294 16.05 -9.62 8.08
C PRO A 294 17.39 -9.04 8.53
N GLU A 295 18.45 -9.27 7.76
CA GLU A 295 19.80 -8.75 7.99
C GLU A 295 19.95 -7.26 7.65
N LEU A 296 19.05 -6.66 6.87
CA LEU A 296 19.09 -5.24 6.55
C LEU A 296 18.76 -4.40 7.79
N ARG A 297 19.48 -3.29 7.95
CA ARG A 297 19.15 -2.25 8.91
C ARG A 297 18.13 -1.30 8.30
N CYS A 298 16.85 -1.53 8.56
CA CYS A 298 15.77 -0.65 8.12
C CYS A 298 15.48 0.40 9.19
N ILE A 299 15.40 1.68 8.80
CA ILE A 299 15.27 2.82 9.70
C ILE A 299 14.09 3.69 9.29
N ASP A 300 13.17 3.90 10.23
CA ASP A 300 12.12 4.92 10.16
C ASP A 300 12.60 6.19 10.86
N PHE A 301 12.86 7.25 10.08
CA PHE A 301 13.40 8.50 10.60
C PHE A 301 12.32 9.54 10.89
N GLY A 302 12.39 10.15 12.06
CA GLY A 302 11.64 11.35 12.45
C GLY A 302 10.14 11.11 12.66
N ALA A 303 9.78 9.89 13.06
CA ALA A 303 8.39 9.50 13.27
C ALA A 303 7.71 10.25 14.41
N ASP A 304 8.45 10.67 15.43
CA ASP A 304 8.00 11.60 16.48
C ASP A 304 7.66 13.00 15.96
N TYR A 305 8.20 13.41 14.80
CA TYR A 305 7.87 14.66 14.14
C TYR A 305 6.74 14.51 13.11
N TYR A 306 6.90 13.60 12.14
CA TYR A 306 5.96 13.52 11.03
C TYR A 306 4.63 12.87 11.42
N VAL A 307 4.60 11.93 12.38
CA VAL A 307 3.35 11.23 12.73
C VAL A 307 2.31 12.18 13.31
N PRO A 308 2.63 13.03 14.31
CA PRO A 308 1.68 14.02 14.83
C PRO A 308 1.17 14.98 13.76
N ILE A 309 2.03 15.38 12.83
CA ILE A 309 1.68 16.35 11.76
C ILE A 309 0.74 15.70 10.74
N VAL A 310 1.10 14.52 10.23
CA VAL A 310 0.39 13.87 9.11
C VAL A 310 -0.84 13.11 9.58
N TYR A 311 -0.77 12.48 10.75
CA TYR A 311 -1.83 11.61 11.27
C TYR A 311 -2.59 12.22 12.46
N GLN A 312 -2.27 13.46 12.84
CA GLN A 312 -2.98 14.24 13.86
C GLN A 312 -3.05 13.54 15.24
N GLY A 313 -2.00 12.79 15.58
CA GLY A 313 -1.87 12.04 16.83
C GLY A 313 -1.93 10.52 16.65
N GLY A 314 -1.92 9.79 17.77
CA GLY A 314 -1.86 8.33 17.81
C GLY A 314 -0.44 7.78 17.67
N ILE A 315 -0.30 6.46 17.76
CA ILE A 315 0.99 5.77 17.61
C ILE A 315 1.34 5.51 16.14
N GLY A 316 0.48 5.91 15.19
CA GLY A 316 0.63 5.60 13.78
C GLY A 316 0.78 4.09 13.56
N ALA A 317 1.65 3.71 12.63
CA ALA A 317 1.99 2.31 12.40
C ALA A 317 3.18 1.83 13.28
N THR A 318 3.54 2.56 14.34
CA THR A 318 4.69 2.22 15.22
C THR A 318 4.72 0.75 15.64
N PRO A 319 3.62 0.13 16.12
CA PRO A 319 3.68 -1.28 16.53
C PRO A 319 4.05 -2.23 15.39
N LEU A 320 3.67 -1.89 14.15
CA LEU A 320 4.05 -2.67 12.98
C LEU A 320 5.56 -2.57 12.70
N PHE A 321 6.10 -1.35 12.75
CA PHE A 321 7.54 -1.11 12.54
C PHE A 321 8.37 -1.84 13.60
N GLU A 322 7.99 -1.73 14.87
CA GLU A 322 8.66 -2.40 15.98
C GLU A 322 8.58 -3.93 15.85
N ALA A 323 7.41 -4.48 15.54
CA ALA A 323 7.23 -5.93 15.36
C ALA A 323 8.03 -6.48 14.17
N ALA A 324 8.21 -5.68 13.11
CA ALA A 324 9.06 -6.04 11.99
C ALA A 324 10.56 -5.89 12.29
N GLY A 325 10.94 -5.19 13.36
CA GLY A 325 12.33 -4.88 13.70
C GLY A 325 12.90 -3.69 12.92
N VAL A 326 12.05 -2.76 12.48
CA VAL A 326 12.50 -1.48 11.90
C VAL A 326 12.94 -0.56 13.03
N GLU A 327 14.15 -0.05 12.95
CA GLU A 327 14.71 0.90 13.91
C GLU A 327 14.03 2.26 13.77
N ARG A 328 13.89 2.98 14.88
CA ARG A 328 13.34 4.33 14.88
C ARG A 328 14.38 5.32 15.32
N VAL A 329 14.56 6.37 14.54
CA VAL A 329 15.43 7.49 14.89
C VAL A 329 14.56 8.71 15.15
N PRO A 330 14.64 9.33 16.33
CA PRO A 330 13.87 10.53 16.63
C PRO A 330 14.33 11.69 15.75
N PHE A 331 13.42 12.60 15.46
CA PHE A 331 13.74 13.84 14.78
C PHE A 331 14.54 14.74 15.71
N THR A 332 15.73 15.11 15.28
CA THR A 332 16.54 16.14 15.93
C THR A 332 16.62 17.35 15.03
N GLU A 333 16.07 18.47 15.49
CA GLU A 333 16.22 19.76 14.82
C GLU A 333 17.69 20.21 14.94
N GLY A 334 18.40 20.27 13.81
CA GLY A 334 19.74 20.86 13.71
C GLY A 334 20.81 20.29 14.65
N ALA A 335 21.53 19.25 14.23
CA ALA A 335 22.91 19.10 14.70
C ALA A 335 23.77 20.09 13.91
N ASN A 336 24.02 21.27 14.49
CA ASN A 336 25.16 22.12 14.14
C ASN A 336 26.27 21.90 15.16
#